data_AF-A0A317WVA3-F1
#
_entry.id   AF-A0A317WVA3-F1
#
_cell.length_a   1.000
_cell.length_b   1.000
_cell.length_c   1.000
_cell.angle_alpha   90.00
_cell.angle_beta   90.00
_cell.angle_gamma   90.00
#
_symmetry.space_group_name_H-M   'P 1'
#
loop_
_entity.id
_entity.type
_entity.pdbx_description
1 polymer ?
#
loop_
_entity_poly.entity_id
_entity_poly.type
_entity_poly.pdbx_seq_one_letter_code
_entity_poly.pdbx_strand_id
1 'polypeptide(L)'
;MKLSLRPHKSPRTIHLLCALMLSEIREVCERILKVSKDIKILGRLDNKRSKLVSSAVRVMTTPQSQRPFKVYQEFLYDVLRAAGSSMVMLSSASLGKDRVVQLNAERRTILIDYIASQAGSLDSPALSSLAITFCVPQVEAGSRNSLVPTLESGLEGQAGASPRTQ
;
A
#
# COMPACT_ATOMS: atom_id res chain seq x y z
N MET A 1 39.91 5.84 -45.96
CA MET A 1 39.45 5.50 -44.59
C MET A 1 38.10 6.17 -44.35
N LYS A 2 37.04 5.45 -43.95
CA LYS A 2 35.73 6.04 -43.61
C LYS A 2 35.57 6.05 -42.08
N LEU A 3 35.62 7.24 -41.46
CA LEU A 3 35.31 7.40 -40.03
C LEU A 3 33.80 7.56 -39.86
N SER A 4 33.17 6.61 -39.16
CA SER A 4 31.75 6.65 -38.84
C SER A 4 31.51 7.49 -37.57
N LEU A 5 30.92 8.68 -37.75
CA LEU A 5 30.48 9.54 -36.65
C LEU A 5 29.21 8.96 -36.02
N ARG A 6 29.30 8.54 -34.74
CA ARG A 6 28.11 8.18 -33.94
C ARG A 6 27.39 9.45 -33.48
N PRO A 7 26.04 9.46 -33.38
CA PRO A 7 25.31 10.64 -32.96
C PRO A 7 25.50 10.92 -31.46
N HIS A 8 26.05 12.11 -31.16
CA HIS A 8 26.24 12.63 -29.82
C HIS A 8 24.90 13.07 -29.21
N LYS A 9 24.33 12.28 -28.28
CA LYS A 9 23.08 12.65 -27.59
C LYS A 9 23.31 13.90 -26.72
N SER A 10 22.52 14.94 -26.96
CA SER A 10 22.61 16.24 -26.29
C SER A 10 22.25 16.15 -24.79
N PRO A 11 22.99 16.82 -23.88
CA PRO A 11 22.65 16.85 -22.45
C PRO A 11 21.31 17.55 -22.14
N ARG A 12 20.77 18.35 -23.07
CA ARG A 12 19.48 19.04 -22.87
C ARG A 12 18.30 18.09 -22.71
N THR A 13 18.34 16.90 -23.34
CA THR A 13 17.27 15.91 -23.22
C THR A 13 17.18 15.31 -21.81
N ILE A 14 18.32 15.16 -21.12
CA ILE A 14 18.35 14.59 -19.76
C ILE A 14 17.74 15.56 -18.75
N HIS A 15 18.08 16.85 -18.83
CA HIS A 15 17.51 17.88 -17.96
C HIS A 15 15.98 18.03 -18.14
N LEU A 16 15.50 18.00 -19.39
CA LEU A 16 14.07 18.10 -19.67
C LEU A 16 13.30 16.86 -19.18
N LEU A 17 13.85 15.66 -19.37
CA LEU A 17 13.29 14.44 -18.79
C LEU A 17 13.23 14.52 -17.26
N CYS A 18 14.30 14.96 -16.59
CA CYS A 18 14.34 15.07 -15.13
C CYS A 18 13.31 16.08 -14.59
N ALA A 19 13.15 17.23 -15.24
CA ALA A 19 12.13 18.23 -14.88
C ALA A 19 10.69 17.69 -15.05
N LEU A 20 10.42 16.99 -16.16
CA LEU A 20 9.11 16.37 -16.41
C LEU A 20 8.81 15.20 -15.44
N MET A 21 9.84 14.46 -15.01
CA MET A 21 9.69 13.41 -13.99
C MET A 21 9.24 13.96 -12.64
N LEU A 22 9.76 15.13 -12.26
CA LEU A 22 9.39 15.81 -11.01
C LEU A 22 7.97 16.39 -11.07
N SER A 23 7.52 16.94 -12.20
CA SER A 23 6.17 17.51 -12.32
C SER A 23 5.06 16.46 -12.19
N GLU A 24 5.20 15.29 -12.82
CA GLU A 24 4.15 14.26 -12.77
C GLU A 24 3.98 13.66 -11.36
N ILE A 25 5.08 13.45 -10.62
CA ILE A 25 5.00 13.05 -9.20
C ILE A 25 4.42 14.16 -8.34
N ARG A 26 4.79 15.42 -8.58
CA ARG A 26 4.26 16.56 -7.84
C ARG A 26 2.73 16.67 -7.97
N GLU A 27 2.19 16.56 -9.19
CA GLU A 27 0.74 16.57 -9.43
C GLU A 27 0.01 15.43 -8.70
N VAL A 28 0.65 14.26 -8.62
CA VAL A 28 0.14 13.08 -7.90
C VAL A 28 0.11 13.34 -6.38
N CYS A 29 1.18 13.89 -5.81
CA CYS A 29 1.25 14.24 -4.39
C CYS A 29 0.28 15.37 -4.01
N GLU A 30 0.18 16.43 -4.82
CA GLU A 30 -0.78 17.52 -4.62
C GLU A 30 -2.23 17.03 -4.68
N ARG A 31 -2.52 16.03 -5.52
CA ARG A 31 -3.83 15.38 -5.58
C ARG A 31 -4.13 14.58 -4.31
N ILE A 32 -3.18 13.82 -3.79
CA ILE A 32 -3.31 13.09 -2.52
C ILE A 32 -3.59 14.06 -1.36
N LEU A 33 -2.81 15.15 -1.28
CA LEU A 33 -3.01 16.20 -0.27
C LEU A 33 -4.40 16.84 -0.38
N LYS A 34 -4.88 17.13 -1.59
CA LYS A 34 -6.22 17.69 -1.80
C LYS A 34 -7.32 16.72 -1.35
N VAL A 35 -7.24 15.45 -1.74
CA VAL A 35 -8.25 14.44 -1.36
C VAL A 35 -8.23 14.16 0.15
N SER A 36 -7.04 14.16 0.79
CA SER A 36 -6.93 14.06 2.25
C SER A 36 -7.64 15.23 2.94
N LYS A 37 -7.41 16.48 2.50
CA LYS A 37 -8.11 17.67 3.02
C LYS A 37 -9.63 17.59 2.82
N ASP A 38 -10.09 17.21 1.63
CA ASP A 38 -11.51 17.02 1.35
C ASP A 38 -12.16 15.99 2.30
N ILE A 39 -11.49 14.84 2.52
CA ILE A 39 -11.97 13.79 3.44
C ILE A 39 -11.98 14.28 4.89
N LYS A 40 -10.95 15.01 5.33
CA LYS A 40 -10.87 15.59 6.68
C LYS A 40 -12.00 16.58 6.95
N ILE A 41 -12.40 17.37 5.96
CA ILE A 41 -13.48 18.37 6.08
C ILE A 41 -14.86 17.72 5.97
N LEU A 42 -15.06 16.80 5.01
CA LEU A 42 -16.37 16.27 4.67
C LEU A 42 -16.75 14.98 5.42
N GLY A 43 -15.77 14.26 5.97
CA GLY A 43 -15.95 12.95 6.62
C GLY A 43 -16.37 11.82 5.67
N ARG A 44 -16.49 12.08 4.36
CA ARG A 44 -17.06 11.16 3.36
C ARG A 44 -16.41 11.30 1.99
N LEU A 45 -16.62 10.29 1.15
CA LEU A 45 -16.23 10.28 -0.25
C LEU A 45 -17.38 10.70 -1.15
N ASP A 46 -17.06 11.33 -2.28
CA ASP A 46 -18.00 11.47 -3.39
C ASP A 46 -18.16 10.15 -4.16
N ASN A 47 -19.24 10.05 -4.94
CA ASN A 47 -19.60 8.85 -5.70
C ASN A 47 -18.50 8.37 -6.68
N LYS A 48 -17.62 9.25 -7.17
CA LYS A 48 -16.53 8.87 -8.07
C LYS A 48 -15.37 8.25 -7.27
N ARG A 49 -14.97 8.88 -6.16
CA ARG A 49 -13.94 8.34 -5.25
C ARG A 49 -14.38 7.00 -4.65
N SER A 50 -15.63 6.88 -4.19
CA SER A 50 -16.18 5.62 -3.68
C SER A 50 -16.06 4.48 -4.69
N LYS A 51 -16.36 4.72 -5.98
CA LYS A 51 -16.19 3.72 -7.04
C LYS A 51 -14.73 3.32 -7.28
N LEU A 52 -13.79 4.27 -7.18
CA LEU A 52 -12.36 3.98 -7.28
C LEU A 52 -11.89 3.08 -6.13
N VAL A 53 -12.30 3.39 -4.89
CA VAL A 53 -11.99 2.58 -3.69
C VAL A 53 -12.59 1.19 -3.80
N SER A 54 -13.89 1.06 -4.11
CA SER A 54 -14.53 -0.26 -4.30
C SER A 54 -13.85 -1.08 -5.39
N SER A 55 -13.36 -0.44 -6.46
CA SER A 55 -12.58 -1.12 -7.49
C SER A 55 -11.17 -1.50 -7.02
N ALA A 56 -10.54 -0.73 -6.14
CA ALA A 56 -9.25 -1.04 -5.56
C ALA A 56 -9.33 -2.22 -4.57
N VAL A 57 -10.32 -2.20 -3.67
CA VAL A 57 -10.60 -3.30 -2.74
C VAL A 57 -10.85 -4.60 -3.51
N ARG A 58 -11.71 -4.57 -4.55
CA ARG A 58 -11.92 -5.73 -5.43
C ARG A 58 -10.62 -6.22 -6.09
N VAL A 59 -9.73 -5.30 -6.51
CA VAL A 59 -8.43 -5.66 -7.12
C VAL A 59 -7.49 -6.30 -6.10
N MET A 60 -7.51 -5.87 -4.84
CA MET A 60 -6.71 -6.51 -3.78
C MET A 60 -7.25 -7.90 -3.43
N THR A 61 -8.57 -8.05 -3.26
CA THR A 61 -9.18 -9.28 -2.75
C THR A 61 -9.44 -10.37 -3.81
N THR A 62 -9.28 -10.07 -5.11
CA THR A 62 -9.47 -11.06 -6.18
C THR A 62 -8.17 -11.32 -6.96
N PRO A 63 -7.93 -12.56 -7.44
CA PRO A 63 -6.77 -12.86 -8.28
C PRO A 63 -6.79 -12.07 -9.60
N GLN A 64 -5.71 -11.33 -9.88
CA GLN A 64 -5.59 -10.55 -11.11
C GLN A 64 -4.82 -11.32 -12.19
N SER A 65 -5.44 -11.54 -13.35
CA SER A 65 -4.77 -12.16 -14.51
C SER A 65 -4.00 -11.14 -15.36
N GLN A 66 -4.59 -9.97 -15.61
CA GLN A 66 -4.02 -8.99 -16.53
C GLN A 66 -2.98 -8.08 -15.87
N ARG A 67 -1.89 -7.80 -16.59
CA ARG A 67 -0.78 -6.93 -16.16
C ARG A 67 -1.17 -5.60 -15.49
N PRO A 68 -2.09 -4.76 -16.04
CA PRO A 68 -2.41 -3.47 -15.40
C PRO A 68 -3.08 -3.64 -14.03
N PHE A 69 -3.84 -4.71 -13.81
CA PHE A 69 -4.44 -4.98 -12.50
C PHE A 69 -3.42 -5.54 -11.52
N LYS A 70 -2.48 -6.40 -11.95
CA LYS A 70 -1.34 -6.85 -11.13
C LYS A 70 -0.47 -5.67 -10.64
N VAL A 71 -0.07 -4.79 -11.58
CA VAL A 71 0.72 -3.58 -11.27
C VAL A 71 0.02 -2.67 -10.24
N TYR A 72 -1.31 -2.58 -10.30
CA TYR A 72 -2.10 -1.82 -9.33
C TYR A 72 -2.25 -2.55 -8.00
N GLN A 73 -2.46 -3.88 -8.01
CA GLN A 73 -2.53 -4.73 -6.82
C GLN A 73 -1.23 -4.70 -6.02
N GLU A 74 -0.08 -4.88 -6.69
CA GLU A 74 1.27 -4.76 -6.13
C GLU A 74 1.44 -3.41 -5.41
N PHE A 75 1.18 -2.30 -6.11
CA PHE A 75 1.27 -0.96 -5.52
C PHE A 75 0.38 -0.77 -4.29
N LEU A 76 -0.86 -1.28 -4.31
CA LEU A 76 -1.76 -1.18 -3.15
C LEU A 76 -1.27 -2.01 -1.96
N TYR A 77 -0.65 -3.17 -2.19
CA TYR A 77 -0.02 -3.97 -1.13
C TYR A 77 1.26 -3.33 -0.59
N ASP A 78 2.07 -2.68 -1.45
CA ASP A 78 3.26 -1.95 -0.99
C ASP A 78 2.86 -0.75 -0.12
N VAL A 79 1.83 0.02 -0.52
CA VAL A 79 1.25 1.09 0.32
C VAL A 79 0.66 0.53 1.61
N LEU A 80 -0.04 -0.62 1.55
CA LEU A 80 -0.59 -1.28 2.75
C LEU A 80 0.53 -1.62 3.74
N ARG A 81 1.62 -2.21 3.25
CA ARG A 81 2.77 -2.61 4.08
C ARG A 81 3.56 -1.43 4.62
N ALA A 82 3.67 -0.34 3.86
CA ALA A 82 4.45 0.84 4.24
C ALA A 82 3.68 1.81 5.16
N ALA A 83 2.37 1.94 4.99
CA ALA A 83 1.60 3.02 5.61
C ALA A 83 0.15 2.67 6.01
N GLY A 84 -0.26 1.40 5.90
CA GLY A 84 -1.54 0.90 6.41
C GLY A 84 -2.78 1.20 5.57
N SER A 85 -3.92 0.64 5.98
CA SER A 85 -5.18 0.63 5.24
C SER A 85 -5.74 2.04 4.96
N SER A 86 -5.55 2.99 5.87
CA SER A 86 -5.97 4.39 5.71
C SER A 86 -5.24 5.06 4.53
N MET A 87 -3.97 4.73 4.30
CA MET A 87 -3.22 5.24 3.15
C MET A 87 -3.56 4.51 1.84
N VAL A 88 -3.90 3.22 1.88
CA VAL A 88 -4.46 2.49 0.73
C VAL A 88 -5.79 3.11 0.29
N MET A 89 -6.66 3.40 1.26
CA MET A 89 -7.91 4.13 1.09
C MET A 89 -7.67 5.48 0.42
N LEU A 90 -6.81 6.34 0.99
CA LEU A 90 -6.49 7.65 0.42
C LEU A 90 -5.90 7.56 -1.00
N SER A 91 -4.96 6.64 -1.22
CA SER A 91 -4.27 6.47 -2.51
C SER A 91 -5.20 5.98 -3.62
N SER A 92 -6.07 5.03 -3.30
CA SER A 92 -7.06 4.52 -4.25
C SER A 92 -8.11 5.57 -4.63
N ALA A 93 -8.62 6.34 -3.65
CA ALA A 93 -9.52 7.47 -3.91
C ALA A 93 -8.87 8.61 -4.71
N SER A 94 -7.57 8.83 -4.53
CA SER A 94 -6.84 9.94 -5.18
C SER A 94 -6.43 9.62 -6.62
N LEU A 95 -5.94 8.41 -6.87
CA LEU A 95 -5.25 8.07 -8.12
C LEU A 95 -6.06 7.12 -9.00
N GLY A 96 -6.67 6.10 -8.38
CA GLY A 96 -7.24 4.96 -9.09
C GLY A 96 -6.20 4.15 -9.89
N LYS A 97 -6.67 3.08 -10.54
CA LYS A 97 -5.85 2.18 -11.36
C LYS A 97 -5.07 2.92 -12.45
N ASP A 98 -5.76 3.73 -13.25
CA ASP A 98 -5.20 4.22 -14.52
C ASP A 98 -4.00 5.15 -14.32
N ARG A 99 -3.98 5.95 -13.24
CA ARG A 99 -2.79 6.76 -12.92
C ARG A 99 -1.65 5.92 -12.36
N VAL A 100 -1.90 4.94 -11.49
CA VAL A 100 -0.83 4.07 -10.96
C VAL A 100 -0.18 3.25 -12.09
N VAL A 101 -0.96 2.75 -13.04
CA VAL A 101 -0.45 1.98 -14.20
C VAL A 101 0.35 2.84 -15.19
N GLN A 102 0.07 4.14 -15.26
CA GLN A 102 0.85 5.09 -16.07
C GLN A 102 2.19 5.48 -15.42
N LEU A 103 2.34 5.32 -14.10
CA LEU A 103 3.61 5.56 -13.42
C LEU A 103 4.58 4.39 -13.68
N ASN A 104 5.84 4.73 -14.00
CA ASN A 104 6.91 3.74 -14.06
C ASN A 104 7.22 3.17 -12.64
N ALA A 105 8.06 2.13 -12.56
CA ALA A 105 8.35 1.47 -11.28
C ALA A 105 8.99 2.41 -10.24
N GLU A 106 10.04 3.15 -10.63
CA GLU A 106 10.76 4.12 -9.79
C GLU A 106 9.82 5.18 -9.20
N ARG A 107 8.93 5.74 -10.01
CA ARG A 107 7.90 6.70 -9.59
C ARG A 107 6.89 6.11 -8.61
N ARG A 108 6.51 4.83 -8.77
CA ARG A 108 5.67 4.14 -7.79
C ARG A 108 6.39 4.00 -6.44
N THR A 109 7.69 3.67 -6.43
CA THR A 109 8.52 3.63 -5.21
C THR A 109 8.59 5.00 -4.52
N ILE A 110 8.99 6.06 -5.25
CA ILE A 110 9.06 7.44 -4.71
C ILE A 110 7.72 7.87 -4.11
N LEU A 111 6.61 7.48 -4.75
CA LEU A 111 5.26 7.78 -4.29
C LEU A 111 4.91 7.02 -3.00
N ILE A 112 5.30 5.74 -2.87
CA ILE A 112 5.11 4.96 -1.64
C ILE A 112 5.91 5.59 -0.50
N ASP A 113 7.17 5.98 -0.73
CA ASP A 113 8.01 6.64 0.27
C ASP A 113 7.44 8.00 0.70
N TYR A 114 6.88 8.76 -0.24
CA TYR A 114 6.16 10.01 0.06
C TYR A 114 4.91 9.76 0.92
N ILE A 115 4.10 8.75 0.57
CA ILE A 115 2.89 8.40 1.34
C ILE A 115 3.25 7.93 2.76
N ALA A 116 4.29 7.10 2.90
CA ALA A 116 4.74 6.60 4.20
C ALA A 116 5.32 7.71 5.09
N SER A 117 6.20 8.55 4.55
CA SER A 117 6.79 9.68 5.28
C SER A 117 5.76 10.75 5.69
N GLN A 118 4.66 10.88 4.94
CA GLN A 118 3.57 11.82 5.25
C GLN A 118 2.36 11.16 5.95
N ALA A 119 2.41 9.87 6.28
CA ALA A 119 1.26 9.11 6.76
C ALA A 119 0.57 9.78 7.97
N GLY A 120 1.33 10.19 8.99
CA GLY A 120 0.78 10.89 10.17
C GLY A 120 0.17 12.27 9.89
N SER A 121 0.57 12.93 8.80
CA SER A 121 0.00 14.22 8.35
C SER A 121 -1.24 14.02 7.47
N LEU A 122 -1.24 12.96 6.66
CA LEU A 122 -2.33 12.59 5.76
C LEU A 122 -3.49 11.89 6.46
N ASP A 123 -3.23 11.16 7.55
CA ASP A 123 -4.23 10.37 8.25
C ASP A 123 -5.26 11.21 8.99
N SER A 124 -6.41 10.61 9.27
CA SER A 124 -7.45 11.16 10.13
C SER A 124 -8.42 10.06 10.60
N PRO A 125 -9.15 10.28 11.71
CA PRO A 125 -10.19 9.36 12.15
C PRO A 125 -11.25 9.07 11.07
N ALA A 126 -11.59 10.09 10.26
CA ALA A 126 -12.50 9.94 9.12
C ALA A 126 -11.94 8.98 8.05
N LEU A 127 -10.65 9.11 7.70
CA LEU A 127 -10.00 8.26 6.71
C LEU A 127 -9.91 6.80 7.18
N SER A 128 -9.57 6.59 8.45
CA SER A 128 -9.54 5.26 9.08
C SER A 128 -10.93 4.62 9.17
N SER A 129 -11.96 5.40 9.53
CA SER A 129 -13.36 4.94 9.52
C SER A 129 -13.84 4.56 8.11
N LEU A 130 -13.46 5.34 7.08
CA LEU A 130 -13.73 4.99 5.68
C LEU A 130 -12.99 3.72 5.25
N ALA A 131 -11.73 3.52 5.65
CA ALA A 131 -10.99 2.30 5.33
C ALA A 131 -11.69 1.04 5.88
N ILE A 132 -12.23 1.12 7.11
CA ILE A 132 -13.06 0.06 7.71
C ILE A 132 -14.37 -0.10 6.92
N THR A 133 -15.09 0.98 6.64
CA THR A 133 -16.38 0.99 5.93
C THR A 133 -16.30 0.37 4.53
N PHE A 134 -15.20 0.59 3.82
CA PHE A 134 -14.96 0.00 2.50
C PHE A 134 -14.28 -1.38 2.55
N CYS A 135 -14.09 -1.96 3.74
CA CYS A 135 -13.41 -3.24 3.95
C CYS A 135 -12.02 -3.31 3.28
N VAL A 136 -11.24 -2.23 3.39
CA VAL A 136 -9.86 -2.21 2.91
C VAL A 136 -9.03 -3.20 3.73
N PRO A 137 -8.27 -4.12 3.09
CA PRO A 137 -7.47 -5.10 3.81
C PRO A 137 -6.54 -4.45 4.83
N GLN A 138 -6.35 -5.12 5.97
CA GLN A 138 -5.38 -4.71 6.98
C GLN A 138 -4.07 -5.49 6.83
N VAL A 139 -2.99 -4.93 7.37
CA VAL A 139 -1.78 -5.72 7.60
C VAL A 139 -2.08 -6.64 8.78
N GLU A 140 -2.30 -7.92 8.52
CA GLU A 140 -2.43 -8.93 9.56
C GLU A 140 -1.22 -8.86 10.49
N ALA A 141 -1.42 -8.42 11.74
CA ALA A 141 -0.36 -8.29 12.74
C ALA A 141 0.15 -9.65 13.27
N GLY A 142 -0.20 -10.75 12.58
CA GLY A 142 -0.21 -12.12 13.06
C GLY A 142 0.55 -13.12 12.19
N SER A 143 1.71 -12.76 11.66
CA SER A 143 2.69 -13.75 11.17
C SER A 143 4.09 -13.50 11.74
N ARG A 144 4.15 -13.40 13.08
CA ARG A 144 5.33 -13.85 13.82
C ARG A 144 5.15 -15.34 14.09
N ASN A 145 5.92 -16.17 13.39
CA ASN A 145 6.09 -17.57 13.74
C ASN A 145 6.60 -17.66 15.19
N SER A 146 5.72 -18.03 16.13
CA SER A 146 6.13 -18.63 17.38
C SER A 146 5.76 -20.10 17.32
N LEU A 147 6.71 -20.90 16.84
CA LEU A 147 6.67 -22.35 17.01
C LEU A 147 6.41 -22.65 18.49
N VAL A 148 5.40 -23.47 18.77
CA VAL A 148 5.31 -24.16 20.06
C VAL A 148 6.51 -25.09 20.19
N PRO A 149 7.40 -24.92 21.19
CA PRO A 149 8.33 -25.96 21.54
C PRO A 149 7.57 -27.02 22.34
N THR A 150 7.04 -28.03 21.63
CA THR A 150 6.66 -29.28 22.27
C THR A 150 7.93 -29.91 22.85
N LEU A 151 8.13 -29.74 24.15
CA LEU A 151 9.10 -30.51 24.92
C LEU A 151 8.33 -31.53 25.75
N GLU A 152 8.12 -32.71 25.14
CA GLU A 152 8.03 -33.92 25.94
C GLU A 152 9.38 -34.17 26.64
N SER A 153 9.33 -34.38 27.95
CA SER A 153 10.29 -35.18 28.69
C SER A 153 9.57 -35.74 29.91
N GLY A 154 9.34 -37.05 29.90
CA GLY A 154 8.74 -37.78 31.02
C GLY A 154 9.76 -38.31 32.04
N LEU A 155 9.22 -39.12 32.97
CA LEU A 155 9.82 -39.73 34.18
C LEU A 155 10.13 -38.73 35.32
N GLU A 156 9.77 -38.99 36.58
CA GLU A 156 8.75 -39.89 37.15
C GLU A 156 8.24 -39.24 38.49
N GLY A 157 7.63 -39.85 39.51
CA GLY A 157 7.31 -41.24 39.88
C GLY A 157 7.01 -41.30 41.39
N GLN A 158 5.99 -42.10 41.80
CA GLN A 158 5.64 -42.46 43.20
C GLN A 158 5.26 -41.30 44.18
N ALA A 159 4.44 -41.48 45.22
CA ALA A 159 3.41 -42.47 45.55
C ALA A 159 2.51 -41.87 46.66
N GLY A 160 1.24 -42.29 46.81
CA GLY A 160 0.36 -41.69 47.83
C GLY A 160 -1.07 -42.25 47.90
N ALA A 161 -1.20 -43.40 48.58
CA ALA A 161 -2.39 -44.17 48.91
C ALA A 161 -3.78 -43.46 49.01
N SER A 162 -4.79 -44.10 48.42
CA SER A 162 -6.18 -44.17 48.94
C SER A 162 -6.22 -45.09 50.20
N PRO A 163 -7.26 -45.11 51.07
CA PRO A 163 -8.68 -45.06 50.70
C PRO A 163 -9.64 -44.31 51.66
N ARG A 164 -10.93 -44.38 51.30
CA ARG A 164 -12.12 -44.04 52.12
C ARG A 164 -12.11 -44.66 53.52
N THR A 165 -12.73 -43.95 54.46
CA THR A 165 -13.56 -44.55 55.52
C THR A 165 -14.89 -43.79 55.58
N GLN A 166 -15.94 -44.52 55.97
CA GLN A 166 -17.38 -44.21 56.08
C GLN A 166 -17.79 -42.74 56.25
#